data_AF-A0A182EYL1-F1
#
_entry.id   AF-A0A182EYL1-F1
#
_cell.length_a   1.000
_cell.length_b   1.000
_cell.length_c   1.000
_cell.angle_alpha   90.00
_cell.angle_beta   90.00
_cell.angle_gamma   90.00
#
_symmetry.space_group_name_H-M   'P 1'
#
loop_
_entity.id
_entity.type
_entity.pdbx_description
1 polymer ?
#
loop_
_entity_poly.entity_id
_entity_poly.type
_entity_poly.pdbx_seq_one_letter_code
_entity_poly.pdbx_strand_id
1 'polypeptide(L)'
;MKIFCVSHHPSITAAHAEGLNWEWWQTLISTPKTSLSGVVEATPELPVRVRLGKEDYCWNRVKLIVENVLSTAECRKLKMDGTMNMRCSNGYTSTVIFRKDRQTEVCGSIMDNRGILVVKLT
;
A
#
# COMPACT_ATOMS: atom_id res chain seq x y z
N MET A 1 1.08 10.72 16.18
CA MET A 1 1.30 10.73 14.72
C MET A 1 1.50 12.18 14.27
N LYS A 2 2.45 12.44 13.37
CA LYS A 2 2.73 13.74 12.75
C LYS A 2 2.61 13.60 11.24
N ILE A 3 1.98 14.57 10.58
CA ILE A 3 1.77 14.59 9.12
C ILE A 3 2.15 15.98 8.62
N PHE A 4 2.91 16.04 7.53
CA PHE A 4 3.40 17.27 6.92
C PHE A 4 3.13 17.28 5.42
N CYS A 5 2.54 18.36 4.91
CA CYS A 5 2.58 18.68 3.48
C CYS A 5 3.98 19.20 3.17
N VAL A 6 4.76 18.45 2.38
CA VAL A 6 6.15 18.80 2.05
C VAL A 6 6.22 19.55 0.72
N SER A 7 5.30 19.27 -0.20
CA SER A 7 5.18 19.95 -1.49
C SER A 7 3.73 19.94 -1.94
N HIS A 8 3.32 21.00 -2.63
CA HIS A 8 1.98 21.11 -3.24
C HIS A 8 2.00 20.75 -4.74
N HIS A 9 3.09 21.06 -5.46
CA HIS A 9 3.23 20.76 -6.88
C HIS A 9 4.64 20.20 -7.20
N PRO A 10 4.80 18.87 -7.29
CA PRO A 10 3.77 17.84 -7.10
C PRO A 10 3.33 17.72 -5.63
N SER A 11 2.15 17.16 -5.39
CA SER A 11 1.63 16.94 -4.04
C SER A 11 2.43 15.83 -3.34
N ILE A 12 3.11 16.18 -2.25
CA ILE A 12 3.93 15.27 -1.44
C ILE A 12 3.57 15.44 0.03
N THR A 13 3.23 14.33 0.68
CA THR A 13 2.97 14.28 2.13
C THR A 13 3.97 13.36 2.81
N ALA A 14 4.57 13.80 3.91
CA ALA A 14 5.37 12.97 4.80
C ALA A 14 4.60 12.70 6.10
N ALA A 15 4.71 11.49 6.65
CA ALA A 15 4.09 11.13 7.91
C ALA A 15 5.02 10.27 8.75
N HIS A 16 4.94 10.46 10.07
CA HIS A 16 5.70 9.72 11.07
C HIS A 16 4.84 9.41 12.30
N ALA A 17 4.98 8.22 12.85
CA ALA A 17 4.39 7.82 14.12
C ALA A 17 5.34 6.90 14.87
N GLU A 18 5.28 6.95 16.19
CA GLU A 18 6.09 6.14 17.09
C GLU A 18 5.20 5.60 18.20
N GLY A 19 5.59 4.45 18.74
CA GLY A 19 5.00 3.86 19.93
C GLY A 19 6.02 2.98 20.64
N LEU A 20 5.56 2.20 21.61
CA LEU A 20 6.47 1.35 22.38
C LEU A 20 7.09 0.29 21.45
N ASN A 21 8.40 0.38 21.26
CA ASN A 21 9.21 -0.53 20.44
C ASN A 21 8.87 -0.54 18.94
N TRP A 22 8.20 0.48 18.42
CA TRP A 22 7.98 0.63 16.98
C TRP A 22 8.00 2.08 16.51
N GLU A 23 8.42 2.26 15.26
CA GLU A 23 8.30 3.52 14.52
C GLU A 23 7.79 3.21 13.10
N TRP A 24 6.98 4.11 12.57
CA TRP A 24 6.38 4.02 11.24
C TRP A 24 6.59 5.34 10.53
N TRP A 25 6.96 5.26 9.25
CA TRP A 25 7.09 6.45 8.43
C TRP A 25 6.80 6.19 6.97
N GLN A 26 6.39 7.26 6.30
CA GLN A 26 6.18 7.26 4.87
C GLN A 26 6.38 8.63 4.27
N THR A 27 6.73 8.61 2.98
CA THR A 27 6.42 9.70 2.07
C THR A 27 5.38 9.17 1.08
N LEU A 28 4.33 9.95 0.85
CA LEU A 28 3.24 9.66 -0.07
C LEU A 28 3.31 10.65 -1.23
N ILE A 29 3.46 10.11 -2.43
CA ILE A 29 3.37 10.82 -3.71
C ILE A 29 2.40 10.00 -4.55
N SER A 30 1.39 10.63 -5.11
CA SER A 30 0.45 9.97 -6.02
C SER A 30 -0.13 10.96 -7.01
N THR A 31 -0.14 10.59 -8.28
CA THR A 31 -0.74 11.36 -9.36
C THR A 31 -1.99 10.64 -9.85
N PRO A 32 -3.18 10.97 -9.33
CA PRO A 32 -4.41 10.32 -9.76
C PRO A 32 -4.71 10.66 -11.23
N LYS A 33 -5.18 9.66 -11.97
CA LYS A 33 -5.64 9.79 -13.36
C LYS A 33 -7.13 9.51 -13.41
N THR A 34 -7.90 10.42 -13.98
CA THR A 34 -9.35 10.29 -14.13
C THR A 34 -9.69 9.97 -15.58
N SER A 35 -10.41 8.87 -15.82
CA SER A 35 -10.94 8.54 -17.14
C SER A 35 -12.24 9.28 -17.43
N LEU A 36 -12.59 9.39 -18.72
CA LEU A 36 -13.89 9.92 -19.15
C LEU A 36 -15.07 9.07 -18.66
N SER A 37 -14.85 7.78 -18.37
CA SER A 37 -15.85 6.88 -17.80
C SER A 37 -16.07 7.06 -16.29
N GLY A 38 -15.42 8.03 -15.66
CA GLY A 38 -15.55 8.27 -14.21
C GLY A 38 -14.82 7.22 -13.36
N VAL A 39 -13.68 6.71 -13.85
CA VAL A 39 -12.76 5.88 -13.07
C VAL A 39 -11.54 6.70 -12.69
N VAL A 40 -11.19 6.71 -11.40
CA VAL A 40 -9.97 7.34 -10.90
C VAL A 40 -8.98 6.25 -10.51
N GLU A 41 -7.78 6.28 -11.09
CA GLU A 41 -6.69 5.39 -10.73
C GLU A 41 -5.55 6.16 -10.08
N ALA A 42 -5.01 5.64 -8.98
CA ALA A 42 -3.87 6.24 -8.29
C ALA A 42 -2.92 5.12 -7.82
N THR A 43 -1.67 5.16 -8.27
CA THR A 43 -0.61 4.28 -7.74
C THR A 43 0.37 5.13 -6.96
N PRO A 44 0.38 5.04 -5.63
CA PRO A 44 1.40 5.69 -4.84
C PRO A 44 2.81 5.13 -5.13
N GLU A 45 3.81 6.00 -5.29
CA GLU A 45 5.11 5.60 -5.84
C GLU A 45 6.10 5.08 -4.79
N LEU A 46 6.14 5.76 -3.64
CA LEU A 46 7.13 5.46 -2.61
C LEU A 46 6.70 4.30 -1.72
N PRO A 47 7.61 3.68 -0.95
CA PRO A 47 7.24 2.62 -0.01
C PRO A 47 6.68 3.16 1.32
N VAL A 48 6.13 2.25 2.11
CA VAL A 48 5.89 2.42 3.55
C VAL A 48 7.01 1.73 4.31
N ARG A 49 7.40 2.27 5.48
CA ARG A 49 8.39 1.65 6.37
C ARG A 49 7.87 1.55 7.79
N VAL A 50 8.22 0.45 8.46
CA VAL A 50 8.00 0.23 9.89
C VAL A 50 9.28 -0.37 10.44
N ARG A 51 9.74 0.11 11.60
CA ARG A 51 10.70 -0.62 12.42
C ARG A 51 9.98 -1.15 13.65
N LEU A 52 10.17 -2.43 13.94
CA LEU A 52 9.66 -3.11 15.14
C LEU A 52 10.85 -3.73 15.86
N GLY A 53 11.23 -3.18 17.01
CA GLY A 53 12.48 -3.53 17.69
C GLY A 53 13.70 -3.30 16.80
N LYS A 54 14.36 -4.40 16.38
CA LYS A 54 15.56 -4.37 15.52
C LYS A 54 15.26 -4.70 14.06
N GLU A 55 14.00 -4.94 13.73
CA GLU A 55 13.57 -5.39 12.41
C GLU A 55 12.99 -4.22 11.62
N ASP A 56 13.49 -4.04 10.40
CA ASP A 56 13.03 -3.01 9.47
C ASP A 56 12.17 -3.67 8.38
N TYR A 57 10.91 -3.27 8.32
CA TYR A 57 9.93 -3.69 7.33
C TYR A 57 9.72 -2.60 6.29
N CYS A 58 9.62 -3.00 5.03
CA CYS A 58 9.38 -2.08 3.92
C CYS A 58 8.49 -2.75 2.87
N TRP A 59 7.50 -2.03 2.36
CA TRP A 59 6.63 -2.53 1.29
C TRP A 59 6.20 -1.45 0.30
N ASN A 60 5.95 -1.87 -0.94
CA ASN A 60 5.32 -1.01 -1.95
C ASN A 60 3.80 -0.92 -1.75
N ARG A 61 3.20 0.15 -2.26
CA ARG A 61 1.74 0.30 -2.31
C ARG A 61 1.19 -0.30 -3.61
N VAL A 62 -0.09 -0.62 -3.61
CA VAL A 62 -0.82 -1.13 -4.79
C VAL A 62 -1.70 -0.03 -5.38
N LYS A 63 -2.16 -0.23 -6.61
CA LYS A 63 -3.03 0.72 -7.29
C LYS A 63 -4.37 0.79 -6.56
N LEU A 64 -4.83 2.01 -6.31
CA LEU A 64 -6.19 2.32 -5.89
C LEU A 64 -7.02 2.66 -7.14
N ILE A 65 -8.21 2.07 -7.23
CA ILE A 65 -9.17 2.31 -8.32
C ILE A 65 -10.49 2.72 -7.68
N VAL A 66 -10.99 3.90 -8.02
CA VAL A 66 -12.32 4.36 -7.63
C VAL A 66 -13.20 4.37 -8.87
N GLU A 67 -14.21 3.52 -8.90
CA GLU A 67 -15.21 3.46 -9.98
C GLU A 67 -16.45 4.28 -9.63
N ASN A 68 -17.17 4.72 -10.65
CA ASN A 68 -18.43 5.47 -10.54
C ASN A 68 -18.29 6.80 -9.78
N VAL A 69 -17.18 7.52 -9.95
CA VAL A 69 -16.97 8.78 -9.20
C VAL A 69 -18.00 9.86 -9.51
N LEU A 70 -18.62 9.78 -10.70
CA LEU A 70 -19.69 10.69 -11.15
C LEU A 70 -21.07 10.32 -10.59
N SER A 71 -21.21 9.15 -9.96
CA SER A 71 -22.46 8.67 -9.37
C SER A 71 -22.61 9.14 -7.92
N THR A 72 -23.79 8.86 -7.33
CA THR A 72 -24.03 9.07 -5.90
C THR A 72 -23.06 8.22 -5.06
N ALA A 73 -22.83 8.63 -3.81
CA ALA A 73 -21.81 8.04 -2.96
C ALA A 73 -22.00 6.53 -2.75
N GLU A 74 -23.25 6.07 -2.71
CA GLU A 74 -23.61 4.66 -2.50
C GLU A 74 -23.24 3.78 -3.70
N CYS A 75 -23.09 4.36 -4.88
CA CYS A 75 -22.71 3.64 -6.10
C CYS A 75 -21.20 3.59 -6.34
N ARG A 76 -20.41 4.34 -5.56
CA ARG A 76 -18.95 4.40 -5.70
C ARG A 76 -18.33 3.12 -5.19
N LYS A 77 -17.37 2.58 -5.94
CA LYS A 77 -16.65 1.36 -5.57
C LYS A 77 -15.17 1.65 -5.45
N LEU A 78 -14.59 1.31 -4.31
CA LEU A 78 -13.15 1.30 -4.10
C LEU A 78 -12.61 -0.10 -4.36
N LYS A 79 -11.58 -0.19 -5.19
CA LYS A 79 -10.87 -1.42 -5.52
C LYS A 79 -9.37 -1.22 -5.37
N MET A 80 -8.67 -2.33 -5.13
CA MET A 80 -7.22 -2.38 -5.11
C MET A 80 -6.74 -3.37 -6.16
N ASP A 81 -5.62 -3.06 -6.82
CA ASP A 81 -5.07 -3.91 -7.87
C ASP A 81 -3.55 -3.94 -7.84
N GLY A 82 -3.00 -5.15 -7.96
CA GLY A 82 -1.57 -5.39 -8.05
C GLY A 82 -0.97 -6.10 -6.84
N THR A 83 0.37 -6.17 -6.83
CA THR A 83 1.12 -6.96 -5.86
C THR A 83 1.86 -6.05 -4.87
N MET A 84 1.59 -6.23 -3.59
CA MET A 84 2.37 -5.68 -2.49
C MET A 84 3.48 -6.67 -2.12
N ASN A 85 4.72 -6.23 -2.22
CA ASN A 85 5.90 -6.98 -1.82
C ASN A 85 6.47 -6.34 -0.56
N MET A 86 6.46 -7.10 0.53
CA MET A 86 7.00 -6.70 1.82
C MET A 86 8.31 -7.43 2.06
N ARG A 87 9.29 -6.72 2.61
CA ARG A 87 10.61 -7.25 2.98
C ARG A 87 10.90 -6.87 4.41
N CYS A 88 11.50 -7.80 5.16
CA CYS A 88 12.02 -7.55 6.49
C CYS A 88 13.56 -7.65 6.47
N SER A 89 14.24 -6.86 7.29
CA SER A 89 15.70 -6.94 7.45
C SER A 89 16.21 -8.29 7.96
N ASN A 90 15.35 -9.11 8.56
CA ASN A 90 15.68 -10.48 8.98
C ASN A 90 15.71 -11.51 7.82
N GLY A 91 15.43 -11.06 6.59
CA GLY A 91 15.45 -11.88 5.38
C GLY A 91 14.10 -12.50 5.00
N TYR A 92 13.07 -12.39 5.84
CA TYR A 92 11.72 -12.79 5.46
C TYR A 92 11.14 -11.85 4.39
N THR A 93 10.33 -12.42 3.51
CA THR A 93 9.60 -11.66 2.49
C THR A 93 8.14 -12.09 2.46
N SER A 94 7.25 -11.19 2.08
CA SER A 94 5.84 -11.50 1.89
C SER A 94 5.33 -10.88 0.59
N THR A 95 4.47 -11.63 -0.09
CA THR A 95 3.78 -11.20 -1.29
C THR A 95 2.29 -11.22 -1.00
N VAL A 96 1.61 -10.11 -1.28
CA VAL A 96 0.17 -9.94 -1.10
C VAL A 96 -0.42 -9.43 -2.40
N ILE A 97 -1.41 -10.12 -2.95
CA ILE A 97 -1.96 -9.90 -4.29
C ILE A 97 -3.39 -9.41 -4.15
N PHE A 98 -3.63 -8.20 -4.65
CA PHE A 98 -4.94 -7.58 -4.72
C PHE A 98 -5.48 -7.71 -6.14
N ARG A 99 -6.75 -8.10 -6.26
CA ARG A 99 -7.41 -8.36 -7.55
C ARG A 99 -8.68 -7.53 -7.68
N LYS A 100 -8.68 -6.58 -8.61
CA LYS A 100 -9.84 -5.68 -8.84
C LYS A 100 -11.13 -6.39 -9.25
N ASP A 101 -11.03 -7.59 -9.80
CA ASP A 101 -12.16 -8.43 -10.22
C ASP A 101 -12.73 -9.26 -9.05
N ARG A 102 -12.01 -9.38 -7.93
CA ARG A 102 -12.38 -10.21 -6.79
C ARG A 102 -12.70 -9.41 -5.53
N GLN A 103 -13.51 -8.35 -5.66
CA GLN A 103 -13.95 -7.46 -4.57
C GLN A 103 -12.84 -7.16 -3.53
N THR A 104 -12.84 -7.89 -2.41
CA THR A 104 -11.93 -7.73 -1.26
C THR A 104 -11.05 -8.96 -1.01
N GLU A 105 -10.98 -9.91 -1.94
CA GLU A 105 -10.21 -11.15 -1.80
C GLU A 105 -8.70 -10.86 -1.78
N VAL A 106 -8.13 -11.22 -0.63
CA VAL A 106 -6.74 -11.25 -0.19
C VAL A 106 -5.95 -12.53 -0.46
N CYS A 107 -5.03 -12.65 -1.43
CA CYS A 107 -4.14 -13.85 -1.46
C CYS A 107 -2.66 -13.52 -1.37
N GLY A 108 -1.84 -14.44 -0.87
CA GLY A 108 -0.45 -14.15 -0.62
C GLY A 108 0.37 -15.25 0.03
N SER A 109 1.60 -14.93 0.39
CA SER A 109 2.54 -15.84 1.03
C SER A 109 3.59 -15.12 1.86
N ILE A 110 4.24 -15.87 2.74
CA ILE A 110 5.45 -15.47 3.46
C ILE A 110 6.53 -16.52 3.19
N MET A 111 7.70 -16.06 2.80
CA MET A 111 8.90 -16.86 2.59
C MET A 111 9.93 -16.54 3.67
N ASP A 112 10.62 -17.56 4.19
CA ASP A 112 11.77 -17.37 5.07
C ASP A 112 13.00 -16.86 4.29
N ASN A 113 14.08 -16.60 5.02
CA ASN A 113 15.36 -16.12 4.46
C ASN A 113 16.09 -17.12 3.55
N ARG A 114 15.61 -18.37 3.45
CA ARG A 114 16.12 -19.40 2.53
C ARG A 114 15.22 -19.55 1.30
N GLY A 115 14.15 -18.77 1.21
CA GLY A 115 13.16 -18.92 0.14
C GLY A 115 12.23 -20.11 0.33
N ILE A 116 11.99 -20.56 1.57
CA ILE A 116 11.02 -21.60 1.87
C ILE A 116 9.69 -20.96 2.25
N LEU A 117 8.60 -21.47 1.67
CA LEU A 117 7.24 -21.05 2.01
C LEU A 117 6.92 -21.43 3.47
N VAL A 118 6.59 -20.43 4.28
CA VAL A 118 6.23 -20.62 5.69
C VAL A 118 4.72 -20.45 5.91
N VAL A 119 4.12 -19.48 5.23
CA VAL A 119 2.69 -19.15 5.37
C VAL A 119 2.09 -18.90 4.01
N LYS A 120 0.85 -19.35 3.82
CA LYS A 120 0.01 -19.01 2.67
C LYS A 120 -1.23 -18.26 3.18
N LEU A 121 -1.51 -17.12 2.56
CA LEU A 121 -2.73 -16.35 2.76
C LEU A 121 -3.69 -16.71 1.61
N THR A 122 -4.88 -17.19 1.95
CA THR A 122 -5.93 -17.61 1.00
C THR A 122 -7.23 -16.91 1.28
#